data_AF-A0A2G9I622-F1
#
_entry.id   AF-A0A2G9I622-F1
#
_cell.length_a   1.000
_cell.length_b   1.000
_cell.length_c   1.000
_cell.angle_alpha   90.00
_cell.angle_beta   90.00
_cell.angle_gamma   90.00
#
_symmetry.space_group_name_H-M   'P 1'
#
loop_
_entity.id
_entity.type
_entity.pdbx_description
1 polymer ?
#
loop_
_entity_poly.entity_id
_entity_poly.type
_entity_poly.pdbx_seq_one_letter_code
_entity_poly.pdbx_strand_id
1 'polypeptide(L)'
;MQLNASRIKVLQAQDDLVNSMKEAASKELLHVSNHHHSYERLLKDLIVQSLLRLKESSVLLRCRKVDLPLVESVLDSAMEEYAKKAKVHPPEIIVDNVHLPPAPSHQNAHGPFCSGGVVLASRDGKIVFENTLDARLDVVFRKKLPEIRKSLFGQVAA
;
A
#
# COMPACT_ATOMS: atom_id res chain seq x y z
N MET A 1 27.23 -32.11 -13.21
CA MET A 1 26.35 -31.07 -13.80
C MET A 1 24.86 -31.25 -13.47
N GLN A 2 24.31 -32.48 -13.46
CA GLN A 2 22.87 -32.70 -13.20
C GLN A 2 22.36 -32.26 -11.81
N LEU A 3 23.16 -32.44 -10.74
CA LEU A 3 22.80 -32.02 -9.37
C LEU A 3 22.56 -30.50 -9.24
N ASN A 4 23.34 -29.69 -9.94
CA ASN A 4 23.16 -28.23 -9.93
C ASN A 4 21.86 -27.82 -10.63
N ALA A 5 21.52 -28.48 -11.73
CA ALA A 5 20.27 -28.23 -12.45
C ALA A 5 19.05 -28.58 -11.60
N SER A 6 19.07 -29.73 -10.90
CA SER A 6 17.98 -30.12 -9.99
C SER A 6 17.84 -29.15 -8.82
N ARG A 7 18.96 -28.68 -8.24
CA ARG A 7 18.93 -27.69 -7.16
C ARG A 7 18.33 -26.35 -7.61
N ILE A 8 18.71 -25.87 -8.80
CA ILE A 8 18.16 -24.62 -9.36
C ILE A 8 16.65 -24.75 -9.56
N LYS A 9 16.17 -25.89 -10.10
CA LYS A 9 14.73 -26.13 -10.29
C LYS A 9 13.94 -26.07 -8.98
N VAL A 10 14.46 -26.65 -7.90
CA VAL A 10 13.82 -26.59 -6.58
C VAL A 10 13.76 -25.15 -6.07
N LEU A 11 14.85 -24.39 -6.19
CA LEU A 11 14.89 -22.99 -5.77
C LEU A 11 13.92 -22.12 -6.58
N GLN A 12 13.80 -22.36 -7.89
CA GLN A 12 12.81 -21.69 -8.75
C GLN A 12 11.39 -22.00 -8.29
N ALA A 13 11.04 -23.28 -8.10
CA ALA A 13 9.71 -23.66 -7.64
C ALA A 13 9.35 -23.08 -6.26
N GLN A 14 10.33 -22.95 -5.36
CA GLN A 14 10.14 -22.30 -4.07
C GLN A 14 9.88 -20.79 -4.22
N ASP A 15 10.60 -20.12 -5.11
CA ASP A 15 10.39 -18.69 -5.38
C ASP A 15 9.04 -18.45 -6.05
N ASP A 16 8.66 -19.29 -7.02
CA ASP A 16 7.36 -19.24 -7.71
C ASP A 16 6.20 -19.38 -6.73
N LEU A 17 6.29 -20.30 -5.76
CA LEU A 17 5.27 -20.47 -4.72
C LEU A 17 5.13 -19.22 -3.85
N VAL A 18 6.26 -18.65 -3.43
CA VAL A 18 6.29 -17.45 -2.58
C VAL A 18 5.73 -16.24 -3.34
N ASN A 19 6.05 -16.09 -4.62
CA ASN A 19 5.50 -15.05 -5.48
C ASN A 19 4.00 -15.26 -5.72
N SER A 20 3.55 -16.49 -5.98
CA SER A 20 2.12 -16.82 -6.13
C SER A 20 1.31 -16.46 -4.87
N MET A 21 1.89 -16.68 -3.69
CA MET A 21 1.28 -16.29 -2.41
C MET A 21 1.16 -14.76 -2.29
N LYS A 22 2.18 -14.01 -2.71
CA LYS A 22 2.14 -12.55 -2.76
C LYS A 22 1.03 -12.07 -3.70
N GLU A 23 0.94 -12.65 -4.89
CA GLU A 23 -0.10 -12.31 -5.87
C GLU A 23 -1.51 -12.59 -5.35
N ALA A 24 -1.71 -13.72 -4.64
CA ALA A 24 -2.98 -14.01 -3.99
C ALA A 24 -3.33 -12.93 -2.94
N ALA A 25 -2.38 -12.54 -2.09
CA ALA A 25 -2.59 -11.47 -1.12
C ALA A 25 -2.90 -10.12 -1.78
N SER A 26 -2.25 -9.79 -2.91
CA SER A 26 -2.56 -8.59 -3.70
C SER A 26 -3.99 -8.62 -4.25
N LYS A 27 -4.50 -9.79 -4.68
CA LYS A 27 -5.89 -9.92 -5.13
C LYS A 27 -6.88 -9.70 -4.00
N GLU A 28 -6.59 -10.21 -2.80
CA GLU A 28 -7.43 -9.97 -1.62
C GLU A 28 -7.51 -8.49 -1.24
N LEU A 29 -6.46 -7.70 -1.46
CA LEU A 29 -6.48 -6.26 -1.21
C LEU A 29 -7.54 -5.51 -2.04
N LEU A 30 -7.89 -6.01 -3.22
CA LEU A 30 -8.95 -5.43 -4.06
C LEU A 30 -10.32 -5.47 -3.38
N HIS A 31 -10.53 -6.43 -2.48
CA HIS A 31 -11.79 -6.58 -1.75
C HIS A 31 -11.88 -5.68 -0.51
N VAL A 32 -10.77 -5.11 -0.04
CA VAL A 32 -10.75 -4.24 1.14
C VAL A 32 -11.60 -2.99 0.93
N SER A 33 -11.59 -2.42 -0.28
CA SER A 33 -12.41 -1.24 -0.60
C SER A 33 -13.92 -1.52 -0.65
N ASN A 34 -14.35 -2.79 -0.69
CA ASN A 34 -15.78 -3.14 -0.70
C ASN A 34 -16.46 -2.87 0.65
N HIS A 35 -15.68 -2.84 1.74
CA HIS A 35 -16.20 -2.57 3.09
C HIS A 35 -16.09 -1.08 3.42
N HIS A 36 -17.09 -0.30 2.97
CA HIS A 36 -17.08 1.18 3.03
C HIS A 36 -16.64 1.76 4.38
N HIS A 37 -17.29 1.40 5.49
CA HIS A 37 -16.98 1.95 6.81
C HIS A 37 -15.56 1.57 7.31
N SER A 38 -15.12 0.34 7.06
CA SER A 38 -13.78 -0.11 7.44
C SER A 38 -12.70 0.57 6.59
N TYR A 39 -12.98 0.75 5.31
CA TYR A 39 -12.07 1.40 4.36
C TYR A 39 -11.96 2.90 4.61
N GLU A 40 -13.05 3.58 4.95
CA GLU A 40 -13.06 4.99 5.36
C GLU A 40 -12.14 5.22 6.56
N ARG A 41 -12.31 4.40 7.61
CA ARG A 41 -11.42 4.46 8.79
C ARG A 41 -9.97 4.19 8.41
N LEU A 42 -9.72 3.21 7.55
CA LEU A 42 -8.38 2.88 7.07
C LEU A 42 -7.75 4.07 6.31
N LEU A 43 -8.48 4.71 5.41
CA LEU A 43 -8.02 5.88 4.66
C LEU A 43 -7.64 7.02 5.61
N LYS A 44 -8.48 7.30 6.61
CA LYS A 44 -8.17 8.28 7.65
C LYS A 44 -6.84 7.96 8.34
N ASP A 45 -6.67 6.73 8.82
CA ASP A 45 -5.46 6.29 9.50
C ASP A 45 -4.21 6.39 8.59
N LEU A 46 -4.36 6.05 7.30
CA LEU A 46 -3.29 6.16 6.30
C LEU A 46 -2.89 7.62 6.03
N ILE A 47 -3.85 8.54 6.00
CA ILE A 47 -3.58 9.98 5.82
C ILE A 47 -2.84 10.51 7.06
N VAL A 48 -3.33 10.22 8.26
CA VAL A 48 -2.68 10.64 9.52
C VAL A 48 -1.25 10.08 9.60
N GLN A 49 -1.04 8.81 9.26
CA GLN A 49 0.28 8.19 9.25
C GLN A 49 1.23 8.92 8.28
N SER A 50 0.72 9.26 7.09
CA SER A 50 1.49 9.94 6.05
C SER A 50 1.90 11.36 6.50
N LEU A 51 0.97 12.11 7.10
CA LEU A 51 1.23 13.43 7.65
C LEU A 51 2.28 13.39 8.77
N LEU A 52 2.17 12.43 9.69
CA LEU A 52 3.16 12.23 10.78
C LEU A 52 4.55 11.88 10.26
N ARG A 53 4.64 11.27 9.07
CA ARG A 53 5.92 10.91 8.46
C ARG A 53 6.55 12.05 7.69
N LEU A 54 5.76 12.83 6.94
CA LEU A 54 6.21 13.99 6.18
C LEU A 54 6.55 15.17 7.09
N LYS A 55 5.71 15.46 8.10
CA LYS A 55 5.84 16.61 9.01
C LYS A 55 5.96 17.96 8.29
N GLU A 56 5.30 18.08 7.15
CA GLU A 56 5.24 19.30 6.35
C GLU A 56 3.98 20.12 6.69
N SER A 57 4.04 21.43 6.52
CA SER A 57 2.89 22.33 6.77
C SER A 57 1.87 22.32 5.63
N SER A 58 2.27 21.91 4.43
CA SER A 58 1.42 21.87 3.23
C SER A 58 1.79 20.65 2.38
N VAL A 59 0.81 19.83 2.04
CA VAL A 59 0.99 18.56 1.33
C VAL A 59 -0.01 18.41 0.19
N LEU A 60 0.42 17.71 -0.86
CA LEU A 60 -0.41 17.28 -1.98
C LEU A 60 -0.89 15.85 -1.71
N LEU A 61 -2.18 15.58 -1.83
CA LEU A 61 -2.76 14.25 -1.68
C LEU A 61 -3.24 13.73 -3.04
N ARG A 62 -2.82 12.51 -3.38
CA ARG A 62 -3.28 11.75 -4.53
C ARG A 62 -3.98 10.48 -4.08
N CYS A 63 -5.16 10.23 -4.61
CA CYS A 63 -5.93 9.01 -4.38
C CYS A 63 -6.51 8.50 -5.70
N ARG A 64 -7.17 7.34 -5.67
CA ARG A 64 -7.94 6.87 -6.82
C ARG A 64 -9.18 7.75 -7.00
N LYS A 65 -9.63 7.93 -8.23
CA LYS A 65 -10.84 8.72 -8.55
C LYS A 65 -12.09 8.23 -7.83
N VAL A 66 -12.22 6.91 -7.64
CA VAL A 66 -13.35 6.30 -6.93
C VAL A 66 -13.32 6.55 -5.42
N ASP A 67 -12.15 6.80 -4.85
CA ASP A 67 -11.96 7.00 -3.41
C ASP A 67 -12.05 8.49 -3.03
N LEU A 68 -12.12 9.41 -3.99
CA LEU A 68 -12.13 10.85 -3.77
C LEU A 68 -13.25 11.32 -2.81
N PRO A 69 -14.51 10.87 -2.93
CA PRO A 69 -15.57 11.28 -2.00
C PRO A 69 -15.31 10.84 -0.56
N LEU A 70 -14.73 9.65 -0.40
CA LEU A 70 -14.35 9.08 0.90
C LEU A 70 -13.15 9.81 1.50
N VAL A 71 -12.19 10.21 0.66
CA VAL A 71 -11.04 10.97 1.12
C VAL A 71 -11.51 12.34 1.62
N GLU A 72 -12.33 13.03 0.83
CA GLU A 72 -12.89 14.34 1.21
C GLU A 72 -13.67 14.28 2.52
N SER A 73 -14.44 13.22 2.80
CA SER A 73 -15.16 13.07 4.06
C SER A 73 -14.25 12.91 5.29
N VAL A 74 -13.05 12.32 5.13
CA VAL A 74 -12.13 12.05 6.26
C VAL A 74 -11.02 13.09 6.43
N LEU A 75 -10.84 14.02 5.48
CA LEU A 75 -9.75 15.00 5.51
C LEU A 75 -9.73 15.83 6.79
N ASP A 76 -10.87 16.45 7.14
CA ASP A 76 -10.98 17.30 8.34
C ASP A 76 -10.65 16.51 9.61
N SER A 77 -11.20 15.30 9.72
CA SER A 77 -10.96 14.41 10.86
C SER A 77 -9.49 13.98 10.94
N ALA A 78 -8.84 13.73 9.82
CA ALA A 78 -7.43 13.35 9.75
C ALA A 78 -6.51 14.53 10.12
N MET A 79 -6.83 15.74 9.67
CA MET A 79 -6.10 16.98 10.00
C MET A 79 -6.15 17.28 11.50
N GLU A 80 -7.32 17.19 12.11
CA GLU A 80 -7.48 17.37 13.55
C GLU A 80 -6.70 16.31 14.35
N GLU A 81 -6.77 15.04 13.93
CA GLU A 81 -6.07 13.96 14.61
C GLU A 81 -4.55 14.10 14.52
N TYR A 82 -4.05 14.51 13.35
CA TYR A 82 -2.64 14.86 13.19
C TYR A 82 -2.25 16.03 14.10
N ALA A 83 -3.02 17.11 14.12
CA ALA A 83 -2.75 18.28 14.96
C ALA A 83 -2.67 17.91 16.45
N LYS A 84 -3.60 17.07 16.91
CA LYS A 84 -3.62 16.53 18.29
C LYS A 84 -2.38 15.67 18.60
N LYS A 85 -2.00 14.76 17.68
CA LYS A 85 -0.85 13.85 17.88
C LYS A 85 0.49 14.57 17.81
N ALA A 86 0.65 15.49 16.87
CA ALA A 86 1.89 16.22 16.63
C ALA A 86 2.01 17.51 17.47
N LYS A 87 0.94 17.96 18.13
CA LYS A 87 0.86 19.21 18.90
C LYS A 87 1.23 20.45 18.06
N VAL A 88 0.77 20.46 16.81
CA VAL A 88 1.02 21.54 15.83
C VAL A 88 -0.29 21.99 15.21
N HIS A 89 -0.24 23.08 14.44
CA HIS A 89 -1.39 23.51 13.64
C HIS A 89 -1.77 22.48 12.57
N PRO A 90 -3.06 22.38 12.22
CA PRO A 90 -3.51 21.55 11.10
C PRO A 90 -2.76 21.92 9.80
N PRO A 91 -2.22 20.93 9.06
CA PRO A 91 -1.52 21.17 7.81
C PRO A 91 -2.52 21.44 6.69
N GLU A 92 -2.10 22.20 5.68
CA GLU A 92 -2.88 22.38 4.46
C GLU A 92 -2.77 21.11 3.59
N ILE A 93 -3.89 20.45 3.32
CA ILE A 93 -3.95 19.28 2.43
C ILE A 93 -4.66 19.68 1.15
N ILE A 94 -3.96 19.60 0.02
CA ILE A 94 -4.49 19.92 -1.30
C ILE A 94 -4.66 18.61 -2.07
N VAL A 95 -5.89 18.26 -2.42
CA VAL A 95 -6.16 17.10 -3.28
C VAL A 95 -5.73 17.45 -4.71
N ASP A 96 -4.77 16.71 -5.24
CA ASP A 96 -4.22 16.93 -6.57
C ASP A 96 -5.18 16.38 -7.65
N ASN A 97 -5.16 16.99 -8.84
CA ASN A 97 -5.96 16.53 -9.98
C ASN A 97 -5.37 15.25 -10.64
N VAL A 98 -4.15 14.88 -10.27
CA VAL A 98 -3.50 13.64 -10.72
C VAL A 98 -3.93 12.49 -9.81
N HIS A 99 -4.68 11.56 -10.38
CA HIS A 99 -5.25 10.42 -9.65
C HIS A 99 -4.36 9.18 -9.76
N LEU A 100 -4.45 8.31 -8.76
CA LEU A 100 -3.84 6.98 -8.82
C LEU A 100 -4.54 6.09 -9.86
N PRO A 101 -3.83 5.11 -10.44
CA PRO A 101 -4.42 4.17 -11.38
C PRO A 101 -5.65 3.46 -10.78
N PRO A 102 -6.66 3.11 -11.61
CA PRO A 102 -7.85 2.43 -11.12
C PRO A 102 -7.53 0.99 -10.66
N ALA A 103 -8.51 0.35 -10.03
CA ALA A 103 -8.46 -1.09 -9.78
C ALA A 103 -8.36 -1.87 -11.11
N PRO A 104 -7.74 -3.07 -11.12
CA PRO A 104 -7.60 -3.87 -12.32
C PRO A 104 -8.97 -4.26 -12.85
N SER A 105 -9.18 -4.11 -14.16
CA SER A 105 -10.41 -4.45 -14.86
C SER A 105 -10.10 -5.30 -16.09
N HIS A 106 -11.08 -6.06 -16.59
CA HIS A 106 -10.91 -6.88 -17.80
C HIS A 106 -10.43 -6.08 -19.02
N GLN A 107 -10.69 -4.77 -19.05
CA GLN A 107 -10.27 -3.87 -20.14
C GLN A 107 -8.80 -3.42 -20.01
N ASN A 108 -8.25 -3.43 -18.78
CA ASN A 108 -6.89 -2.95 -18.47
C ASN A 108 -6.09 -4.02 -17.70
N ALA A 109 -6.19 -5.29 -18.10
CA ALA A 109 -5.53 -6.41 -17.42
C ALA A 109 -3.99 -6.28 -17.34
N HIS A 110 -3.38 -5.49 -18.23
CA HIS A 110 -1.93 -5.27 -18.29
C HIS A 110 -1.53 -3.82 -18.00
N GLY A 111 -2.47 -2.97 -17.59
CA GLY A 111 -2.20 -1.58 -17.22
C GLY A 111 -1.71 -1.45 -15.77
N PRO A 112 -1.14 -0.29 -15.39
CA PRO A 112 -0.89 0.01 -13.99
C PRO A 112 -2.22 0.03 -13.23
N PHE A 113 -2.25 -0.58 -12.05
CA PHE A 113 -3.42 -0.62 -11.19
C PHE A 113 -3.05 -0.29 -9.74
N CYS A 114 -4.05 0.13 -8.96
CA CYS A 114 -3.91 0.37 -7.53
C CYS A 114 -5.10 -0.21 -6.77
N SER A 115 -4.81 -0.99 -5.72
CA SER A 115 -5.81 -1.63 -4.88
C SER A 115 -6.47 -0.65 -3.90
N GLY A 116 -5.80 0.47 -3.60
CA GLY A 116 -6.33 1.55 -2.77
C GLY A 116 -5.27 2.27 -1.94
N GLY A 117 -5.72 3.16 -1.06
CA GLY A 117 -4.88 4.00 -0.23
C GLY A 117 -4.54 5.36 -0.85
N VAL A 118 -3.52 6.01 -0.30
CA VAL A 118 -3.18 7.41 -0.62
C VAL A 118 -1.68 7.58 -0.84
N VAL A 119 -1.32 8.55 -1.66
CA VAL A 119 0.04 9.03 -1.81
C VAL A 119 0.05 10.50 -1.42
N LEU A 120 0.89 10.85 -0.44
CA LEU A 120 1.08 12.24 -0.06
C LEU A 120 2.45 12.71 -0.54
N ALA A 121 2.52 13.94 -1.01
CA ALA A 121 3.78 14.57 -1.38
C ALA A 121 3.92 15.93 -0.69
N SER A 122 5.15 16.41 -0.54
CA SER A 122 5.41 17.81 -0.21
C SER A 122 4.84 18.73 -1.30
N ARG A 123 4.55 19.99 -0.95
CA ARG A 123 4.03 20.99 -1.89
C ARG A 123 4.92 21.18 -3.14
N ASP A 124 6.22 21.00 -3.00
CA ASP A 124 7.19 21.07 -4.10
C ASP A 124 7.37 19.74 -4.86
N GLY A 125 6.67 18.68 -4.44
CA GLY A 125 6.69 17.35 -5.06
C GLY A 125 7.98 16.55 -4.86
N LYS A 126 8.95 17.06 -4.08
CA LYS A 126 10.26 16.41 -3.91
C LYS A 126 10.22 15.22 -2.96
N ILE A 127 9.42 15.31 -1.90
CA ILE A 127 9.27 14.25 -0.92
C ILE A 127 7.93 13.58 -1.17
N VAL A 128 7.96 12.31 -1.56
CA VAL A 128 6.75 11.51 -1.81
C VAL A 128 6.69 10.39 -0.80
N PHE A 129 5.57 10.28 -0.11
CA PHE A 129 5.24 9.19 0.78
C PHE A 129 4.10 8.37 0.19
N GLU A 130 4.47 7.22 -0.38
CA GLU A 130 3.55 6.26 -0.94
C GLU A 130 2.98 5.36 0.16
N ASN A 131 1.69 5.53 0.48
CA ASN A 131 0.98 4.76 1.49
C ASN A 131 -0.22 4.02 0.87
N THR A 132 -0.04 3.52 -0.35
CA THR A 132 -0.99 2.63 -1.03
C THR A 132 -0.98 1.24 -0.37
N LEU A 133 -2.09 0.51 -0.49
CA LEU A 133 -2.17 -0.85 0.05
C LEU A 133 -1.13 -1.77 -0.61
N ASP A 134 -0.90 -1.58 -1.91
CA ASP A 134 0.07 -2.33 -2.70
C ASP A 134 1.51 -2.10 -2.20
N ALA A 135 1.93 -0.84 -2.03
CA ALA A 135 3.26 -0.52 -1.51
C ALA A 135 3.47 -1.04 -0.09
N ARG A 136 2.44 -1.00 0.76
CA ARG A 136 2.50 -1.56 2.11
C ARG A 136 2.67 -3.08 2.10
N LEU A 137 1.93 -3.79 1.25
CA LEU A 137 2.09 -5.23 1.08
C LEU A 137 3.51 -5.57 0.62
N ASP A 138 4.06 -4.83 -0.33
CA ASP A 138 5.42 -5.00 -0.81
C ASP A 138 6.47 -4.83 0.30
N VAL A 139 6.33 -3.79 1.12
CA VAL A 139 7.22 -3.53 2.25
C VAL A 139 7.13 -4.65 3.29
N VAL A 140 5.92 -5.06 3.65
CA VAL A 140 5.71 -6.13 4.64
C VAL A 140 6.23 -7.46 4.11
N PHE A 141 5.92 -7.80 2.86
CA PHE A 141 6.34 -9.04 2.22
C PHE A 141 7.86 -9.16 2.19
N ARG A 142 8.59 -8.11 1.78
CA ARG A 142 10.06 -8.11 1.79
C ARG A 142 10.64 -8.28 3.19
N LYS A 143 10.06 -7.61 4.19
CA LYS A 143 10.50 -7.73 5.59
C LYS A 143 10.21 -9.11 6.18
N LYS A 144 9.08 -9.71 5.79
CA LYS A 144 8.58 -10.99 6.30
C LYS A 144 9.04 -12.20 5.49
N LEU A 145 9.74 -11.97 4.38
CA LEU A 145 10.22 -13.02 3.48
C LEU A 145 11.04 -14.12 4.18
N PRO A 146 11.94 -13.82 5.14
CA PRO A 146 12.68 -14.86 5.85
C PRO A 146 11.76 -15.76 6.69
N GLU A 147 10.77 -15.19 7.38
CA GLU A 147 9.83 -15.94 8.21
C GLU A 147 8.85 -16.74 7.36
N ILE A 148 8.38 -16.17 6.24
CA ILE A 148 7.57 -16.87 5.23
C ILE A 148 8.32 -18.09 4.70
N ARG A 149 9.56 -17.92 4.25
CA ARG A 149 10.39 -19.03 3.72
C ARG A 149 10.64 -20.08 4.79
N LYS A 150 10.89 -19.68 6.04
CA LYS A 150 11.02 -20.61 7.17
C LYS A 150 9.71 -21.34 7.47
N SER A 151 8.56 -20.69 7.34
CA SER A 151 7.27 -21.35 7.59
C SER A 151 6.86 -22.31 6.47
N LEU A 152 7.16 -21.98 5.21
CA LEU A 152 6.79 -22.79 4.04
C LEU A 152 7.78 -23.93 3.76
N PHE A 153 9.07 -23.67 3.98
CA PHE A 153 10.16 -24.57 3.59
C PHE A 153 11.14 -24.86 4.72
N GLY A 154 10.90 -24.32 5.92
CA GLY A 154 11.72 -24.65 7.09
C GLY A 154 11.67 -26.14 7.29
N GLN A 155 12.87 -26.72 7.42
CA GLN A 155 13.07 -28.16 7.52
C GLN A 155 12.07 -28.77 8.49
N VAL A 156 11.24 -29.70 7.99
CA VAL A 156 10.92 -30.89 8.78
C VAL A 156 12.29 -31.50 9.03
N ALA A 157 12.84 -31.27 10.23
CA ALA A 157 13.97 -32.05 10.69
C ALA A 157 13.50 -33.51 10.63
N ALA A 158 14.06 -34.25 9.68
CA ALA A 158 13.96 -35.69 9.65
C ALA A 158 14.70 -36.27 10.85
#